data_AF-T0YG15-F1
#
_entry.id   AF-T0YG15-F1
#
_cell.length_a   1.000
_cell.length_b   1.000
_cell.length_c   1.000
_cell.angle_alpha   90.00
_cell.angle_beta   90.00
_cell.angle_gamma   90.00
#
_symmetry.space_group_name_H-M   'P 1'
#
loop_
_entity.id
_entity.type
_entity.pdbx_description
1 polymer ?
#
loop_
_entity_poly.entity_id
_entity_poly.type
_entity_poly.pdbx_seq_one_letter_code
_entity_poly.pdbx_strand_id
1 'polypeptide(L)'
;MSNAAAAGGTYLRRMGGFSSTMLVVGGVIGAGIFLNPAVVAAHTHSGAELLLAWVLGGVLTMIGALCFAELGARRPEAGGSYLYIFEAFGPLLAFLFGWTMLIADLPGSLAAVALIFGAMRPRQSACRCTARRRWAAARWC
;
A
#
# COMPACT_ATOMS: atom_id res chain seq x y z
N MET A 1 40.21 24.83 0.22
CA MET A 1 39.22 25.21 -0.81
C MET A 1 39.45 24.28 -2.00
N SER A 2 38.79 23.13 -2.03
CA SER A 2 38.90 22.15 -3.11
C SER A 2 37.50 21.65 -3.42
N ASN A 3 37.01 22.00 -4.61
CA ASN A 3 35.67 21.74 -5.13
C ASN A 3 35.31 20.25 -5.10
N ALA A 4 34.31 19.87 -4.30
CA ALA A 4 33.47 18.72 -4.60
C ALA A 4 32.50 19.14 -5.70
N ALA A 5 32.98 19.05 -6.95
CA ALA A 5 32.12 19.15 -8.11
C ALA A 5 30.99 18.12 -7.96
N ALA A 6 29.76 18.62 -7.87
CA ALA A 6 28.56 17.83 -7.94
C ALA A 6 28.65 16.93 -9.18
N ALA A 7 28.77 15.61 -8.96
CA ALA A 7 28.64 14.63 -10.02
C ALA A 7 27.19 14.70 -10.53
N GLY A 8 26.97 15.55 -11.54
CA GLY A 8 25.71 15.72 -12.24
C GLY A 8 25.40 14.46 -13.05
N GLY A 9 24.86 13.43 -12.38
CA GLY A 9 24.25 12.30 -13.04
C GLY A 9 22.98 12.75 -13.75
N THR A 10 23.03 12.86 -15.09
CA THR A 10 21.81 13.05 -15.88
C THR A 10 21.03 11.74 -15.83
N TYR A 11 19.96 11.70 -15.04
CA TYR A 11 19.07 10.53 -15.01
C TYR A 11 18.46 10.32 -16.40
N LEU A 12 18.82 9.21 -17.06
CA LEU A 12 18.24 8.85 -18.34
C LEU A 12 16.75 8.54 -18.14
N ARG A 13 15.87 9.32 -18.77
CA ARG A 13 14.42 9.04 -18.84
C ARG A 13 14.17 7.80 -19.70
N ARG A 14 14.36 6.62 -19.11
CA ARG A 14 14.25 5.31 -19.79
C ARG A 14 12.91 4.62 -19.58
N MET A 15 12.08 5.11 -18.65
CA MET A 15 10.73 4.58 -18.44
C MET A 15 9.74 5.24 -19.40
N GLY A 16 9.21 4.45 -20.34
CA GLY A 16 8.09 4.86 -21.18
C GLY A 16 6.75 4.83 -20.42
N GLY A 17 5.72 5.44 -21.01
CA GLY A 17 4.38 5.53 -20.40
C GLY A 17 3.84 4.16 -20.00
N PHE A 18 3.89 3.18 -20.90
CA PHE A 18 3.41 1.82 -20.63
C PHE A 18 4.11 1.16 -19.43
N SER A 19 5.45 1.20 -19.38
CA SER A 19 6.22 0.63 -18.27
C SER A 19 5.89 1.33 -16.94
N SER A 20 5.71 2.65 -16.96
CA SER A 20 5.34 3.41 -15.77
C SER A 20 3.92 3.06 -15.28
N THR A 21 2.95 2.91 -16.19
CA THR A 21 1.58 2.51 -15.84
C THR A 21 1.55 1.11 -15.25
N MET A 22 2.25 0.15 -15.86
CA MET A 22 2.30 -1.22 -15.34
C MET A 22 2.96 -1.29 -13.96
N LEU A 23 4.00 -0.49 -13.71
CA LEU A 23 4.63 -0.39 -12.39
C LEU A 23 3.63 0.12 -11.33
N VAL A 24 2.88 1.18 -11.65
CA VAL A 24 1.86 1.72 -10.73
C VAL A 24 0.75 0.72 -10.49
N VAL A 25 0.23 0.07 -11.53
CA VAL A 25 -0.81 -0.97 -11.39
C VAL A 25 -0.34 -2.11 -10.48
N GLY A 26 0.89 -2.58 -10.66
CA GLY A 26 1.49 -3.60 -9.80
C GLY A 26 1.70 -3.15 -8.36
N GLY A 27 1.97 -1.87 -8.13
CA GLY A 27 2.11 -1.30 -6.78
C GLY A 27 0.77 -1.09 -6.06
N VAL A 28 -0.31 -0.80 -6.79
CA VAL A 28 -1.64 -0.56 -6.21
C VAL A 28 -2.35 -1.87 -5.86
N ILE A 29 -2.19 -2.92 -6.67
CA ILE A 29 -2.81 -4.22 -6.43
C ILE A 29 -2.02 -4.96 -5.35
N GLY A 30 -2.53 -4.95 -4.12
CA GLY A 30 -1.91 -5.61 -2.96
C GLY A 30 -2.83 -6.60 -2.23
N ALA A 31 -2.36 -7.08 -1.08
CA ALA A 31 -3.09 -8.04 -0.24
C ALA A 31 -4.45 -7.49 0.29
N GLY A 32 -4.64 -6.17 0.26
CA GLY A 32 -5.87 -5.51 0.70
C GLY A 32 -7.13 -5.97 -0.04
N ILE A 33 -7.02 -6.46 -1.28
CA ILE A 33 -8.19 -6.97 -2.03
C ILE A 33 -8.83 -8.19 -1.36
N PHE A 34 -8.08 -8.97 -0.58
CA PHE A 34 -8.61 -10.15 0.10
C PHE A 34 -9.31 -9.82 1.42
N LEU A 35 -9.01 -8.65 2.01
CA LEU A 35 -9.56 -8.22 3.30
C LEU A 35 -10.64 -7.15 3.14
N ASN A 36 -10.39 -6.12 2.33
CA ASN A 36 -11.23 -4.93 2.24
C ASN A 36 -12.68 -5.22 1.80
N PRO A 37 -12.96 -6.10 0.81
CA PRO A 37 -14.34 -6.43 0.47
C PRO A 37 -15.13 -7.01 1.64
N ALA A 38 -14.51 -7.86 2.47
CA ALA A 38 -15.15 -8.44 3.65
C ALA A 38 -15.41 -7.37 4.71
N VAL A 39 -14.48 -6.44 4.91
CA VAL A 39 -14.65 -5.30 5.84
C VAL A 39 -15.79 -4.39 5.38
N VAL A 40 -15.86 -4.04 4.09
CA VAL A 40 -16.94 -3.19 3.57
C VAL A 40 -18.27 -3.93 3.62
N ALA A 41 -18.30 -5.22 3.27
CA ALA A 41 -19.50 -6.05 3.34
C ALA A 41 -20.07 -6.13 4.76
N ALA A 42 -19.22 -6.14 5.80
CA ALA A 42 -19.67 -6.13 7.19
C ALA A 42 -20.41 -4.84 7.60
N HIS A 43 -20.19 -3.75 6.88
CA HIS A 43 -20.82 -2.44 7.12
C HIS A 43 -21.94 -2.12 6.11
N THR A 44 -22.30 -3.10 5.28
CA THR A 44 -23.20 -2.90 4.15
C THR A 44 -24.38 -3.87 4.24
N HIS A 45 -25.59 -3.45 3.85
CA HIS A 45 -26.79 -4.29 3.94
C HIS A 45 -27.09 -5.04 2.64
N SER A 46 -26.66 -4.51 1.49
CA SER A 46 -26.90 -5.11 0.18
C SER A 46 -25.66 -5.14 -0.72
N GLY A 47 -25.63 -6.07 -1.69
CA GLY A 47 -24.53 -6.14 -2.67
C GLY A 47 -24.41 -4.89 -3.55
N ALA A 48 -25.51 -4.16 -3.76
CA ALA A 48 -25.51 -2.92 -4.53
C ALA A 48 -24.76 -1.79 -3.81
N GLU A 49 -24.98 -1.63 -2.51
CA GLU A 49 -24.26 -0.65 -1.68
C GLU A 49 -22.75 -0.96 -1.60
N LEU A 50 -22.37 -2.25 -1.60
CA LEU A 50 -20.97 -2.67 -1.61
C LEU A 50 -20.28 -2.19 -2.89
N LEU A 51 -20.91 -2.44 -4.05
CA LEU A 51 -20.40 -2.01 -5.34
C LEU A 51 -20.36 -0.49 -5.45
N LEU A 52 -21.36 0.20 -4.92
CA LEU A 52 -21.41 1.66 -4.88
C LEU A 52 -20.24 2.23 -4.06
N ALA A 53 -19.95 1.67 -2.88
CA ALA A 53 -18.80 2.07 -2.06
C ALA A 53 -17.47 1.90 -2.82
N TRP A 54 -17.32 0.80 -3.56
CA TRP A 54 -16.14 0.56 -4.41
C TRP A 54 -16.00 1.57 -5.54
N VAL A 55 -17.10 1.87 -6.24
CA VAL A 55 -17.11 2.86 -7.33
C VAL A 55 -16.77 4.25 -6.78
N LEU A 56 -17.38 4.66 -5.66
CA LEU A 56 -17.09 5.95 -5.03
C LEU A 56 -15.61 6.04 -4.58
N GLY A 57 -15.07 4.98 -3.98
CA GLY A 57 -13.66 4.92 -3.62
C GLY A 57 -12.74 5.02 -4.84
N GLY A 58 -13.11 4.38 -5.95
CA GLY A 58 -12.39 4.48 -7.22
C GLY A 58 -12.39 5.89 -7.80
N VAL A 59 -13.55 6.57 -7.81
CA VAL A 59 -13.67 7.95 -8.29
C VAL A 59 -12.85 8.91 -7.42
N LEU A 60 -12.94 8.78 -6.09
CA LEU A 60 -12.17 9.61 -5.17
C LEU A 60 -10.66 9.43 -5.37
N THR A 61 -10.21 8.18 -5.54
CA THR A 61 -8.81 7.85 -5.83
C THR A 61 -8.35 8.43 -7.16
N MET A 62 -9.20 8.39 -8.20
CA MET A 62 -8.90 8.95 -9.51
C MET A 62 -8.69 10.47 -9.43
N ILE A 63 -9.55 11.19 -8.71
CA ILE A 63 -9.41 12.63 -8.49
C ILE A 63 -8.07 12.94 -7.80
N GLY A 64 -7.75 12.19 -6.73
CA GLY A 64 -6.45 12.34 -6.05
C GLY A 64 -5.26 12.09 -6.97
N ALA A 65 -5.32 11.03 -7.79
CA ALA A 65 -4.26 10.72 -8.75
C ALA A 65 -4.05 11.83 -9.78
N LEU A 66 -5.12 12.45 -10.28
CA LEU A 66 -5.05 13.60 -11.20
C LEU A 66 -4.41 14.82 -10.52
N CYS A 67 -4.77 15.12 -9.27
CA CYS A 67 -4.14 16.21 -8.51
C CYS A 67 -2.63 15.98 -8.35
N PHE A 68 -2.21 14.76 -8.01
CA PHE A 68 -0.79 14.42 -7.91
C PHE A 68 -0.08 14.42 -9.28
N ALA A 69 -0.76 14.01 -10.35
CA ALA A 69 -0.21 14.07 -11.70
C ALA A 69 0.03 15.52 -12.15
N GLU A 70 -0.90 16.43 -11.87
CA GLU A 70 -0.77 17.86 -12.16
C GLU A 70 0.38 18.48 -11.36
N LEU A 71 0.50 18.13 -10.08
CA LEU A 71 1.57 18.59 -9.20
C LEU A 71 2.95 18.07 -9.67
N GLY A 72 3.04 16.79 -10.02
CA GLY A 72 4.26 16.19 -10.55
C GLY A 72 4.67 16.72 -11.92
N ALA A 73 3.71 17.11 -12.76
CA ALA A 73 3.99 17.79 -14.03
C ALA A 73 4.53 19.21 -13.81
N ARG A 74 4.03 19.92 -12.79
CA ARG A 74 4.50 21.27 -12.42
C ARG A 74 5.87 21.27 -11.74
N ARG A 75 6.20 20.22 -10.98
CA ARG A 75 7.44 20.10 -10.20
C ARG A 75 8.13 18.77 -10.56
N PRO A 76 8.90 18.72 -11.67
CA PRO A 76 9.55 17.51 -12.16
C PRO A 76 10.82 17.12 -11.37
N GLU A 77 11.05 17.77 -10.23
CA GLU A 77 12.23 17.57 -9.38
C GLU A 77 12.10 16.28 -8.55
N ALA A 78 13.24 15.66 -8.26
CA ALA A 78 13.28 14.47 -7.43
C ALA A 78 13.07 14.85 -5.95
N GLY A 79 11.97 14.37 -5.36
CA GLY A 79 11.64 14.65 -3.95
C GLY A 79 10.28 14.18 -3.48
N GLY A 80 9.36 13.91 -4.41
CA GLY A 80 8.04 13.33 -4.10
C GLY A 80 7.16 14.25 -3.25
N SER A 81 6.20 13.65 -2.53
CA SER A 81 5.24 14.38 -1.69
C SER A 81 5.89 15.22 -0.59
N TYR A 82 7.03 14.77 -0.05
CA TYR A 82 7.77 15.51 0.97
C TYR A 82 8.23 16.88 0.46
N LEU A 83 8.81 16.94 -0.74
CA LEU A 83 9.31 18.18 -1.32
C LEU A 83 8.17 19.18 -1.58
N TYR A 84 7.00 18.68 -2.02
CA TYR A 84 5.82 19.53 -2.23
C TYR A 84 5.35 20.22 -0.94
N ILE A 85 5.38 19.49 0.18
CA ILE A 85 5.02 20.04 1.50
C ILE A 85 6.10 21.01 1.99
N PHE A 86 7.37 20.69 1.77
CA PHE A 86 8.49 21.56 2.13
C PHE A 86 8.41 22.91 1.45
N GLU A 87 8.11 22.93 0.14
CA GLU A 87 8.00 24.17 -0.63
C GLU A 87 6.75 24.97 -0.30
N ALA A 88 5.62 24.32 -0.03
CA ALA A 88 4.35 25.00 0.23
C ALA A 88 4.22 25.51 1.68
N PHE A 89 4.75 24.75 2.65
CA PHE A 89 4.49 24.97 4.08
C PHE A 89 5.76 25.14 4.93
N GLY A 90 6.94 24.98 4.33
CA GLY A 90 8.22 25.18 4.99
C GLY A 90 8.76 23.93 5.71
N PRO A 91 9.94 24.07 6.33
CA PRO A 91 10.74 22.94 6.82
C PRO A 91 10.12 22.20 8.01
N LEU A 92 9.43 22.91 8.91
CA LEU A 92 8.86 22.29 10.12
C LEU A 92 7.73 21.31 9.77
N LEU A 93 6.80 21.72 8.90
CA LEU A 93 5.67 20.89 8.49
C LEU A 93 6.13 19.72 7.61
N ALA A 94 7.13 19.93 6.75
CA ALA A 94 7.76 18.84 6.02
C ALA A 94 8.43 17.84 6.97
N PHE A 95 9.18 18.30 7.97
CA PHE A 95 9.80 17.44 8.96
C PHE A 95 8.76 16.58 9.70
N LEU A 96 7.67 17.19 10.18
CA LEU A 96 6.58 16.48 10.82
C LEU A 96 5.92 15.46 9.88
N PHE A 97 5.69 15.82 8.62
CA PHE A 97 5.16 14.91 7.61
C PHE A 97 6.09 13.70 7.41
N GLY A 98 7.39 13.94 7.22
CA GLY A 98 8.39 12.88 7.08
C GLY A 98 8.46 11.98 8.32
N TRP A 99 8.40 12.58 9.52
CA TRP A 99 8.38 11.85 10.79
C TRP A 99 7.14 10.95 10.92
N THR A 100 5.99 11.45 10.51
CA THR A 100 4.72 10.70 10.53
C THR A 100 4.75 9.56 9.51
N MET A 101 5.28 9.79 8.31
CA MET A 101 5.46 8.73 7.32
C MET A 101 6.41 7.62 7.82
N LEU A 102 7.47 8.00 8.52
CA LEU A 102 8.44 7.04 9.06
C LEU A 102 7.87 6.19 10.20
N ILE A 103 7.15 6.82 11.15
CA ILE A 103 6.70 6.13 12.37
C ILE A 103 5.33 5.46 12.22
N ALA A 104 4.44 6.00 11.39
CA ALA A 104 3.08 5.48 11.27
C ALA A 104 2.88 4.72 9.96
N ASP A 105 3.19 5.33 8.82
CA ASP A 105 2.79 4.83 7.51
C ASP A 105 3.56 3.57 7.09
N LEU A 106 4.90 3.64 7.16
CA LEU A 106 5.79 2.53 6.83
C LEU A 106 5.53 1.28 7.70
N PRO A 107 5.61 1.35 9.05
CA PRO A 107 5.38 0.16 9.88
C PRO A 107 3.91 -0.27 9.89
N GLY A 108 2.95 0.67 9.80
CA GLY A 108 1.53 0.35 9.74
C GLY A 108 1.17 -0.48 8.49
N SER A 109 1.70 -0.09 7.33
CA SER A 109 1.51 -0.81 6.07
C SER A 109 2.10 -2.23 6.14
N LEU A 110 3.32 -2.37 6.66
CA LEU A 110 3.96 -3.67 6.84
C LEU A 110 3.21 -4.56 7.84
N ALA A 111 2.75 -3.99 8.95
CA ALA A 111 1.95 -4.70 9.94
C ALA A 111 0.62 -5.19 9.35
N ALA A 112 -0.08 -4.35 8.58
CA ALA A 112 -1.32 -4.75 7.91
C ALA A 112 -1.11 -5.94 6.97
N VAL A 113 -0.06 -5.90 6.13
CA VAL A 113 0.28 -7.02 5.24
C VAL A 113 0.62 -8.28 6.03
N ALA A 114 1.40 -8.17 7.11
CA ALA A 114 1.76 -9.31 7.96
C ALA A 114 0.53 -9.96 8.62
N LEU A 115 -0.42 -9.14 9.09
CA LEU A 115 -1.67 -9.62 9.68
C LEU A 115 -2.55 -10.35 8.64
N ILE A 116 -2.68 -9.79 7.43
CA ILE A 116 -3.44 -10.44 6.35
C ILE A 116 -2.82 -11.80 6.01
N PHE A 117 -1.50 -11.85 5.86
CA PHE A 117 -0.80 -13.11 5.58
C PHE A 117 -0.97 -14.12 6.71
N GLY A 118 -0.88 -13.68 7.97
CA GLY A 118 -1.13 -14.50 9.15
C GLY A 118 -2.55 -15.06 9.21
N ALA A 119 -3.55 -14.24 8.87
CA ALA A 119 -4.96 -14.64 8.82
C ALA A 119 -5.24 -15.63 7.67
N MET A 120 -4.53 -15.51 6.55
CA MET A 120 -4.64 -16.40 5.39
C MET A 120 -3.97 -17.76 5.62
N ARG A 121 -3.23 -17.95 6.72
CA ARG A 121 -2.61 -19.24 7.04
C ARG A 121 -3.70 -20.31 7.13
N PRO A 122 -3.65 -21.38 6.31
CA PRO A 122 -4.61 -22.47 6.42
C PRO A 122 -4.56 -23.04 7.83
N ARG A 123 -5.73 -23.26 8.44
CA ARG A 123 -5.94 -23.91 9.75
C ARG A 123 -5.47 -25.37 9.72
N GLN A 124 -4.18 -25.63 9.49
CA GLN A 124 -3.61 -26.97 9.48
C GLN A 124 -3.49 -27.56 10.90
N SER A 125 -3.44 -26.71 11.93
CA SER A 125 -3.29 -27.10 13.34
C SER A 125 -4.55 -27.74 13.93
N ALA A 126 -5.74 -27.34 13.49
CA ALA A 126 -7.00 -27.98 13.92
C ALA A 126 -7.13 -29.41 13.36
N CYS A 127 -6.80 -29.63 12.08
CA CYS A 127 -6.82 -30.98 11.48
C CYS A 127 -5.74 -31.91 12.05
N ARG A 128 -4.55 -31.41 12.41
CA ARG A 128 -3.49 -32.27 13.00
C ARG A 128 -3.82 -32.75 14.41
N CYS A 129 -4.49 -31.94 15.24
CA CYS A 129 -4.92 -32.38 16.58
C CYS A 129 -6.03 -33.44 16.54
N THR A 130 -7.01 -33.31 15.65
CA THR A 130 -8.09 -34.30 15.51
C THR A 130 -7.58 -35.60 14.88
N ALA A 131 -6.69 -35.53 13.88
CA ALA A 131 -6.06 -36.72 13.31
C ALA A 131 -5.22 -37.46 14.35
N ARG A 132 -4.37 -36.76 15.12
CA ARG A 132 -3.50 -37.39 16.14
C ARG A 132 -4.30 -38.04 17.28
N ARG A 133 -5.46 -37.48 17.66
CA ARG A 133 -6.38 -38.11 18.64
C ARG A 133 -7.09 -39.34 18.08
N ARG A 134 -7.49 -39.35 16.79
CA ARG A 134 -8.10 -40.53 16.14
C ARG A 134 -7.11 -41.69 15.98
N TRP A 135 -5.84 -41.43 15.67
CA TRP A 135 -4.80 -42.46 15.59
C TRP A 135 -4.38 -43.03 16.96
N ALA A 136 -4.53 -42.26 18.04
CA ALA A 136 -4.32 -42.77 19.40
C ALA A 136 -5.45 -43.70 19.85
N ALA A 137 -6.70 -43.45 19.43
CA ALA A 137 -7.84 -44.33 19.72
C ALA A 137 -7.84 -45.62 18.88
N ALA A 138 -7.37 -45.57 17.62
CA ALA A 138 -7.34 -46.73 16.72
C ALA A 138 -6.18 -47.72 16.98
N ARG A 139 -5.29 -47.46 17.96
CA ARG A 139 -4.19 -48.36 18.35
C ARG A 139 -4.54 -49.24 19.56
N TRP A 140 -5.77 -49.13 20.08
CA TRP A 140 -6.27 -49.88 21.25
C TRP A 140 -7.60 -50.62 20.94
N CYS A 141 -7.73 -51.14 19.73
CA CYS A 141 -8.61 -52.24 19.34
C CYS A 141 -7.77 -53.19 18.47
#